data_AF-A0A8S4MQ64-F1
#
_entry.id   AF-A0A8S4MQ64-F1
#
_cell.length_a   1.000
_cell.length_b   1.000
_cell.length_c   1.000
_cell.angle_alpha   90.00
_cell.angle_beta   90.00
_cell.angle_gamma   90.00
#
_symmetry.space_group_name_H-M   'P 1'
#
loop_
_entity.id
_entity.type
_entity.pdbx_description
1 polymer ?
#
loop_
_entity_poly.entity_id
_entity_poly.type
_entity_poly.pdbx_seq_one_letter_code
_entity_poly.pdbx_strand_id
1 'polypeptide(L)'
;MSAPVLRGDVTLVNRNLMEVIKAVRSDSPLPEEDLIATYFPDVPLRSLSRDELEEHMADLTGESLDLLLSMAGLDVKDQDAAIRLAHFTIIAANNTATVSQKIAASQASKKAAQAVANMLDGQDNTTQEKTPPPATPSRDPANPPPAKKAKKTKPPPPPLSE
;
A
#
# COMPACT_ATOMS: atom_id res chain seq x y z
N MET A 1 -16.17 16.89 17.29
CA MET A 1 -15.07 16.04 16.79
C MET A 1 -15.53 15.49 15.44
N SER A 2 -14.66 15.37 14.44
CA SER A 2 -15.05 14.84 13.13
C SER A 2 -14.98 13.31 13.14
N ALA A 3 -15.90 12.64 12.44
CA ALA A 3 -15.83 11.20 12.21
C ALA A 3 -14.51 10.81 11.52
N PRO A 4 -13.87 9.68 11.91
CA PRO A 4 -12.71 9.17 11.21
C PRO A 4 -13.06 8.70 9.79
N VAL A 5 -12.32 9.13 8.78
CA VAL A 5 -12.52 8.68 7.40
C VAL A 5 -11.40 7.69 7.02
N LEU A 6 -11.74 6.65 6.26
CA LEU A 6 -10.75 5.73 5.69
C LEU A 6 -9.75 6.49 4.82
N ARG A 7 -8.45 6.30 5.07
CA ARG A 7 -7.40 6.87 4.22
C ARG A 7 -7.26 6.07 2.92
N GLY A 8 -7.07 6.76 1.80
CA GLY A 8 -6.97 6.10 0.48
C GLY A 8 -5.70 5.25 0.28
N ASP A 9 -4.69 5.38 1.14
CA ASP A 9 -3.42 4.65 1.06
C ASP A 9 -3.35 3.41 1.97
N VAL A 10 -4.46 3.04 2.63
CA VAL A 10 -4.45 1.99 3.65
C VAL A 10 -5.25 0.76 3.25
N THR A 11 -4.71 -0.41 3.56
CA THR A 11 -5.36 -1.70 3.37
C THR A 11 -4.93 -2.67 4.46
N LEU A 12 -5.82 -3.61 4.78
CA LEU A 12 -5.60 -4.73 5.69
C LEU A 12 -5.49 -6.07 4.94
N VAL A 13 -5.42 -6.05 3.61
CA VAL A 13 -5.18 -7.26 2.81
C VAL A 13 -3.87 -7.93 3.27
N ASN A 14 -3.93 -9.25 3.47
CA ASN A 14 -2.83 -10.06 4.04
C ASN A 14 -2.35 -9.63 5.43
N ARG A 15 -3.17 -8.90 6.21
CA ARG A 15 -2.89 -8.58 7.61
C ARG A 15 -3.64 -9.52 8.55
N ASN A 16 -3.14 -9.61 9.78
CA ASN A 16 -3.82 -10.35 10.82
C ASN A 16 -5.03 -9.54 11.32
N LEU A 17 -6.23 -10.06 11.08
CA LEU A 17 -7.49 -9.41 11.46
C LEU A 17 -7.98 -9.80 12.86
N MET A 18 -7.28 -10.66 13.61
CA MET A 18 -7.75 -11.15 14.91
C MET A 18 -7.96 -10.03 15.92
N GLU A 19 -7.12 -9.00 15.90
CA GLU A 19 -7.29 -7.84 16.79
C GLU A 19 -8.55 -7.03 16.45
N VAL A 20 -8.92 -6.96 15.16
CA VAL A 20 -10.20 -6.36 14.72
C VAL A 20 -11.37 -7.20 15.20
N ILE A 21 -11.31 -8.53 14.99
CA ILE A 21 -12.35 -9.47 15.43
C ILE A 21 -12.55 -9.39 16.95
N LYS A 22 -11.47 -9.30 17.73
CA LYS A 22 -11.55 -9.13 19.19
C LYS A 22 -12.18 -7.80 19.58
N ALA A 23 -11.85 -6.71 18.89
CA ALA A 23 -12.45 -5.39 19.16
C ALA A 23 -13.96 -5.40 18.84
N VAL A 24 -14.35 -6.02 17.73
CA VAL A 24 -15.76 -6.18 17.32
C VAL A 24 -16.54 -7.06 18.29
N ARG A 25 -15.91 -8.08 18.87
CA ARG A 25 -16.51 -8.94 19.91
C ARG A 25 -16.57 -8.31 21.29
N SER A 26 -15.72 -7.31 21.54
CA SER A 26 -15.71 -6.64 22.83
C SER A 26 -17.03 -5.89 23.01
N ASP A 27 -17.56 -5.85 24.23
CA ASP A 27 -18.76 -5.06 24.59
C ASP A 27 -18.51 -3.53 24.51
N SER A 28 -17.48 -3.12 23.77
CA SER A 28 -17.19 -1.72 23.52
C SER A 28 -18.37 -1.13 22.75
N PRO A 29 -19.08 -0.13 23.29
CA PRO A 29 -20.27 0.41 22.64
C PRO A 29 -19.88 1.00 21.28
N LEU A 30 -20.74 0.80 20.28
CA LEU A 30 -20.59 1.52 19.03
C LEU A 30 -20.78 3.02 19.34
N PRO A 31 -19.88 3.90 18.88
CA PRO A 31 -20.03 5.32 19.14
C PRO A 31 -21.30 5.89 18.46
N GLU A 32 -21.71 7.09 18.87
CA GLU A 32 -22.80 7.82 18.23
C GLU A 32 -22.55 7.99 16.73
N GLU A 33 -23.62 8.13 15.94
CA GLU A 33 -23.56 8.12 14.47
C GLU A 33 -22.56 9.13 13.90
N ASP A 34 -22.48 10.33 14.50
CA ASP A 34 -21.55 11.40 14.11
C ASP A 34 -20.06 11.08 14.36
N LEU A 35 -19.79 10.03 15.12
CA LEU A 35 -18.45 9.56 15.49
C LEU A 35 -18.12 8.19 14.87
N ILE A 36 -19.07 7.57 14.16
CA ILE A 36 -18.82 6.33 13.43
C ILE A 36 -17.91 6.63 12.25
N ALA A 37 -16.79 5.92 12.18
CA ALA A 37 -15.87 5.98 11.05
C ALA A 37 -16.56 5.65 9.71
N THR A 38 -16.18 6.34 8.65
CA THR A 38 -16.79 6.22 7.31
C THR A 38 -15.76 5.87 6.23
N TYR A 39 -16.22 5.25 5.14
CA TYR A 39 -15.38 5.03 3.95
C TYR A 39 -15.12 6.35 3.21
N PHE A 40 -16.13 7.23 3.17
CA PHE A 40 -16.07 8.54 2.51
C PHE A 40 -16.51 9.66 3.47
N PRO A 41 -16.00 10.89 3.32
CA PRO A 41 -16.25 11.97 4.28
C PRO A 41 -17.72 12.30 4.55
N ASP A 42 -18.58 12.16 3.54
CA ASP A 42 -19.99 12.59 3.59
C ASP A 42 -20.97 11.41 3.43
N VAL A 43 -20.50 10.16 3.58
CA VAL A 43 -21.31 8.96 3.41
C VAL A 43 -21.32 8.14 4.70
N PRO A 44 -22.40 8.25 5.51
CA PRO A 44 -22.55 7.44 6.73
C PRO A 44 -22.60 5.95 6.42
N LEU A 45 -22.00 5.10 7.28
CA LEU A 45 -22.07 3.65 7.10
C LEU A 45 -23.51 3.10 7.09
N ARG A 46 -24.42 3.74 7.82
CA ARG A 46 -25.85 3.38 7.85
C ARG A 46 -26.57 3.62 6.52
N SER A 47 -26.02 4.51 5.66
CA SER A 47 -26.59 4.79 4.34
C SER A 47 -26.17 3.77 3.27
N LEU A 48 -25.12 2.99 3.55
CA LEU A 48 -24.65 1.95 2.65
C LEU A 48 -25.51 0.69 2.77
N SER A 49 -25.85 0.13 1.61
CA SER A 49 -26.44 -1.19 1.52
C SER A 49 -25.46 -2.27 2.01
N ARG A 50 -25.98 -3.45 2.30
CA ARG A 50 -25.13 -4.59 2.70
C ARG A 50 -24.13 -4.96 1.62
N ASP A 51 -24.54 -4.92 0.36
CA ASP A 51 -23.69 -5.25 -0.79
C ASP A 51 -22.53 -4.25 -0.91
N GLU A 52 -22.81 -2.95 -0.76
CA GLU A 52 -21.76 -1.92 -0.75
C GLU A 52 -20.79 -2.09 0.43
N LEU A 53 -21.31 -2.43 1.62
CA LEU A 53 -20.45 -2.76 2.76
C LEU A 53 -19.59 -3.99 2.49
N GLU A 54 -20.13 -5.00 1.83
CA GLU A 54 -19.39 -6.21 1.46
C GLU A 54 -18.26 -5.90 0.47
N GLU A 55 -18.55 -5.14 -0.60
CA GLU A 55 -17.55 -4.71 -1.57
C GLU A 55 -16.42 -3.92 -0.90
N HIS A 56 -16.76 -2.91 -0.10
CA HIS A 56 -15.76 -2.09 0.60
C HIS A 56 -14.96 -2.88 1.64
N MET A 57 -15.57 -3.85 2.32
CA MET A 57 -14.87 -4.72 3.26
C MET A 57 -13.93 -5.69 2.55
N ALA A 58 -14.35 -6.25 1.41
CA ALA A 58 -13.53 -7.12 0.59
C ALA A 58 -12.32 -6.37 0.04
N ASP A 59 -12.51 -5.14 -0.46
CA ASP A 59 -11.40 -4.29 -0.93
C ASP A 59 -10.43 -3.94 0.20
N LEU A 60 -10.96 -3.64 1.40
CA LEU A 60 -10.16 -3.22 2.54
C LEU A 60 -9.39 -4.37 3.18
N THR A 61 -9.97 -5.57 3.26
CA THR A 61 -9.43 -6.70 4.05
C THR A 61 -9.00 -7.90 3.22
N GLY A 62 -9.49 -8.03 2.00
CA GLY A 62 -9.33 -9.22 1.15
C GLY A 62 -10.26 -10.37 1.52
N GLU A 63 -11.13 -10.20 2.51
CA GLU A 63 -12.02 -11.24 3.04
C GLU A 63 -13.49 -10.81 2.91
N SER A 64 -14.39 -11.78 2.75
CA SER A 64 -15.83 -11.51 2.69
C SER A 64 -16.37 -11.02 4.03
N LEU A 65 -17.34 -10.10 3.99
CA LEU A 65 -18.03 -9.57 5.17
C LEU A 65 -18.61 -10.70 6.04
N ASP A 66 -19.26 -11.68 5.43
CA ASP A 66 -19.90 -12.80 6.14
C ASP A 66 -18.91 -13.69 6.88
N LEU A 67 -17.71 -13.93 6.31
CA LEU A 67 -16.64 -14.66 6.99
C LEU A 67 -16.17 -13.92 8.23
N LEU A 68 -15.96 -12.61 8.13
CA LEU A 68 -15.50 -11.77 9.24
C LEU A 68 -16.55 -11.71 10.36
N LEU A 69 -17.82 -11.57 10.02
CA LEU A 69 -18.93 -11.62 10.98
C LEU A 69 -19.02 -12.99 11.66
N SER A 70 -18.89 -14.07 10.89
CA SER A 70 -18.86 -15.44 11.41
C SER A 70 -17.70 -15.66 12.38
N MET A 71 -16.51 -15.15 12.07
CA MET A 71 -15.36 -15.21 12.98
C MET A 71 -15.56 -14.38 14.25
N ALA A 72 -16.30 -13.27 14.14
CA ALA A 72 -16.71 -12.47 15.29
C ALA A 72 -17.85 -13.13 16.10
N GLY A 73 -18.46 -14.21 15.61
CA GLY A 73 -19.63 -14.82 16.24
C GLY A 73 -20.85 -13.90 16.24
N LEU A 74 -20.93 -12.98 15.27
CA LEU A 74 -22.06 -12.10 15.05
C LEU A 74 -22.99 -12.69 13.97
N ASP A 75 -24.23 -12.22 13.94
CA ASP A 75 -25.17 -12.62 12.91
C ASP A 75 -24.74 -12.05 11.56
N VAL A 76 -24.56 -12.94 10.58
CA VAL A 76 -24.25 -12.60 9.19
C VAL A 76 -25.40 -11.89 8.49
N LYS A 77 -26.58 -11.78 9.09
CA LYS A 77 -27.70 -11.01 8.51
C LYS A 77 -27.92 -9.67 9.19
N ASP A 78 -27.24 -9.42 10.30
CA ASP A 78 -27.39 -8.19 11.06
C ASP A 78 -26.61 -7.05 10.40
N GLN A 79 -27.33 -5.97 10.06
CA GLN A 79 -26.76 -4.77 9.46
C GLN A 79 -25.97 -3.96 10.49
N ASP A 80 -26.42 -3.90 11.75
CA ASP A 80 -25.70 -3.17 12.80
C ASP A 80 -24.37 -3.88 13.12
N ALA A 81 -24.34 -5.22 13.07
CA ALA A 81 -23.12 -6.01 13.17
C ALA A 81 -22.14 -5.70 12.02
N ALA A 82 -22.63 -5.59 10.78
CA ALA A 82 -21.81 -5.22 9.62
C ALA A 82 -21.23 -3.80 9.76
N ILE A 83 -22.03 -2.83 10.20
CA ILE A 83 -21.59 -1.45 10.45
C ILE A 83 -20.54 -1.42 11.56
N ARG A 84 -20.75 -2.16 12.65
CA ARG A 84 -19.76 -2.29 13.74
C ARG A 84 -18.45 -2.84 13.22
N LEU A 85 -18.49 -3.91 12.44
CA LEU A 85 -17.30 -4.51 11.84
C LEU A 85 -16.57 -3.51 10.93
N ALA A 86 -17.28 -2.83 10.04
CA ALA A 86 -16.71 -1.81 9.16
C ALA A 86 -16.04 -0.68 9.96
N HIS A 87 -16.71 -0.17 11.00
CA HIS A 87 -16.18 0.86 11.89
C HIS A 87 -14.81 0.48 12.49
N PHE A 88 -14.72 -0.67 13.14
CA PHE A 88 -13.48 -1.13 13.77
C PHE A 88 -12.40 -1.45 12.73
N THR A 89 -12.79 -1.93 11.56
CA THR A 89 -11.86 -2.22 10.46
C THR A 89 -11.24 -0.94 9.91
N ILE A 90 -12.01 0.12 9.69
CA ILE A 90 -11.53 1.43 9.24
C ILE A 90 -10.54 2.02 10.26
N ILE A 91 -10.89 1.96 11.56
CA ILE A 91 -10.00 2.42 12.63
C ILE A 91 -8.69 1.65 12.62
N ALA A 92 -8.75 0.32 12.52
CA ALA A 92 -7.55 -0.52 12.48
C ALA A 92 -6.68 -0.19 11.25
N ALA A 93 -7.27 -0.05 10.07
CA ALA A 93 -6.57 0.29 8.85
C ALA A 93 -5.83 1.64 8.98
N ASN A 94 -6.52 2.68 9.47
CA ASN A 94 -5.93 4.00 9.70
C ASN A 94 -4.78 3.97 10.74
N ASN A 95 -4.92 3.14 11.78
CA ASN A 95 -3.88 2.97 12.79
C ASN A 95 -2.62 2.30 12.23
N THR A 96 -2.74 1.32 11.34
CA THR A 96 -1.57 0.66 10.72
C THR A 96 -0.70 1.63 9.93
N ALA A 97 -1.31 2.58 9.20
CA ALA A 97 -0.57 3.60 8.45
C ALA A 97 0.21 4.55 9.37
N THR A 98 -0.39 4.93 10.49
CA THR A 98 0.24 5.79 11.50
C THR A 98 1.50 5.13 12.09
N VAL A 99 1.47 3.81 12.32
CA VAL A 99 2.62 3.06 12.82
C VAL A 99 3.73 2.96 11.76
N SER A 100 3.38 2.67 10.50
CA SER A 100 4.35 2.58 9.40
C SER A 100 5.09 3.90 9.15
N GLN A 101 4.40 5.05 9.20
CA GLN A 101 5.01 6.37 9.04
C GLN A 101 6.01 6.70 10.16
N LYS A 102 5.69 6.31 11.41
CA LYS A 102 6.56 6.55 12.57
C LYS A 102 7.88 5.78 12.48
N ILE A 103 7.85 4.55 11.97
CA ILE A 103 9.06 3.72 11.81
C ILE A 103 9.97 4.29 10.72
N ALA A 104 9.40 4.73 9.60
CA ALA A 104 10.15 5.34 8.50
C ALA A 104 10.86 6.65 8.93
N ALA A 105 10.15 7.51 9.67
CA ALA A 105 10.72 8.74 10.21
C ALA A 105 11.87 8.46 11.21
N SER A 106 11.72 7.44 12.07
CA SER A 106 12.76 7.06 13.03
C SER A 106 14.05 6.54 12.35
N GLN A 107 13.93 5.78 11.26
CA GLN A 107 15.10 5.32 10.50
C GLN A 107 15.78 6.44 9.71
N ALA A 108 15.01 7.36 9.11
CA ALA A 108 15.56 8.53 8.42
C ALA A 108 16.34 9.43 9.40
N SER A 109 15.78 9.69 10.58
CA SER A 109 16.44 10.46 11.65
C SER A 109 17.72 9.79 12.14
N LYS A 110 17.74 8.46 12.26
CA LYS A 110 18.94 7.70 12.67
C LYS A 110 20.04 7.75 11.62
N LYS A 111 19.70 7.67 10.32
CA LYS A 111 20.66 7.83 9.22
C LYS A 111 21.19 9.26 9.11
N ALA A 112 20.33 10.27 9.31
CA ALA A 112 20.74 11.65 9.34
C ALA A 112 21.72 11.91 10.51
N ALA A 113 21.39 11.45 11.72
CA ALA A 113 22.27 11.57 12.89
C ALA A 113 23.65 10.90 12.68
N GLN A 114 23.69 9.74 12.03
CA GLN A 114 24.94 9.03 11.73
C GLN A 114 25.75 9.72 10.62
N ALA A 115 25.08 10.37 9.66
CA ALA A 115 25.74 11.17 8.63
C ALA A 115 26.39 12.45 9.20
N VAL A 116 25.75 13.13 10.17
CA VAL A 116 26.36 14.30 10.84
C VAL A 116 27.52 13.88 11.74
N ALA A 117 27.43 12.73 12.42
CA ALA A 117 28.54 12.19 13.21
C ALA A 117 29.77 11.88 12.33
N ASN A 118 29.56 11.23 11.17
CA ASN A 118 30.64 10.97 10.21
C ASN A 118 31.21 12.22 9.54
N MET A 119 30.50 13.36 9.54
CA MET A 119 31.04 14.65 9.08
C MET A 119 31.85 15.39 10.15
N LEU A 120 31.65 15.08 11.43
CA LEU A 120 32.37 15.73 12.54
C LEU A 120 33.70 15.05 12.88
N ASP A 121 33.81 13.74 12.64
CA ASP A 121 35.04 12.94 12.85
C ASP A 121 36.04 13.02 11.67
N GLY A 122 35.72 13.78 10.61
CA GLY A 122 36.45 13.81 9.35
C GLY A 122 37.36 15.02 9.13
N GLN A 123 38.02 15.55 10.17
CA GLN A 123 38.96 16.66 10.03
C GLN A 123 40.34 16.33 10.62
N ASP A 124 41.06 15.38 10.01
CA ASP A 124 42.51 15.45 9.80
C ASP A 124 42.94 14.39 8.77
N ASN A 125 43.22 14.80 7.53
CA ASN A 125 44.51 14.56 6.86
C ASN A 125 44.49 15.19 5.47
N THR A 126 45.24 16.28 5.33
CA THR A 126 45.56 16.91 4.05
C THR A 126 46.80 16.21 3.50
N THR A 127 46.76 15.58 2.33
CA THR A 127 47.94 15.44 1.44
C THR A 127 47.51 15.25 -0.02
N GLN A 128 48.13 16.08 -0.85
CA GLN A 128 47.97 16.27 -2.29
C GLN A 128 48.64 15.16 -3.13
N GLU A 129 48.44 15.28 -4.47
CA GLU A 129 49.32 14.81 -5.57
C GLU A 129 49.20 13.33 -5.99
N LYS A 130 49.06 12.91 -7.26
CA LYS A 130 49.46 13.46 -8.58
C LYS A 130 48.62 12.81 -9.72
N THR A 131 48.10 13.62 -10.65
CA THR A 131 48.10 13.32 -12.12
C THR A 131 49.53 13.57 -12.68
N PRO A 132 50.00 13.12 -13.88
CA PRO A 132 49.31 12.93 -15.19
C PRO A 132 49.95 11.76 -16.05
N PRO A 133 50.07 11.71 -17.42
CA PRO A 133 49.42 12.37 -18.59
C PRO A 133 48.96 11.37 -19.74
N PRO A 134 48.56 11.84 -20.96
CA PRO A 134 47.72 11.11 -21.95
C PRO A 134 48.37 10.65 -23.30
N ALA A 135 47.59 9.86 -24.06
CA ALA A 135 47.44 9.75 -25.54
C ALA A 135 48.36 8.88 -26.49
N THR A 136 47.73 7.85 -27.10
CA THR A 136 47.76 7.38 -28.55
C THR A 136 49.03 6.78 -29.21
N PRO A 137 48.98 6.13 -30.42
CA PRO A 137 48.00 5.21 -31.07
C PRO A 137 48.66 4.01 -31.84
N SER A 138 47.92 2.95 -32.21
CA SER A 138 48.16 2.19 -33.47
C SER A 138 47.07 1.16 -33.84
N ARG A 139 46.38 1.46 -34.96
CA ARG A 139 45.83 0.60 -36.04
C ARG A 139 44.95 -0.62 -35.66
N ASP A 140 43.62 -0.54 -35.78
CA ASP A 140 42.78 -0.76 -37.00
C ASP A 140 42.27 -2.22 -37.10
N PRO A 141 41.14 -2.53 -37.78
CA PRO A 141 39.77 -2.11 -37.43
C PRO A 141 38.75 -3.27 -37.57
N ALA A 142 37.79 -3.43 -36.64
CA ALA A 142 36.58 -4.20 -36.96
C ALA A 142 35.42 -3.82 -36.03
N ASN A 143 34.54 -2.97 -36.53
CA ASN A 143 33.13 -2.99 -36.17
C ASN A 143 32.35 -2.85 -37.49
N PRO A 144 31.19 -3.50 -37.67
CA PRO A 144 29.97 -2.90 -37.10
C PRO A 144 28.92 -4.00 -36.65
N PRO A 145 27.62 -3.67 -36.43
CA PRO A 145 26.93 -3.67 -35.13
C PRO A 145 25.91 -4.84 -34.97
N PRO A 146 25.22 -5.00 -33.82
CA PRO A 146 24.18 -6.01 -33.65
C PRO A 146 22.95 -5.75 -34.54
N ALA A 147 22.48 -6.82 -35.20
CA ALA A 147 21.40 -6.80 -36.16
C ALA A 147 20.04 -6.36 -35.58
N LYS A 148 19.43 -5.37 -36.22
CA LYS A 148 17.99 -5.09 -36.15
C LYS A 148 17.22 -6.23 -36.83
N LYS A 149 16.28 -6.89 -36.16
CA LYS A 149 15.20 -7.64 -36.84
C LYS A 149 13.92 -6.82 -36.82
N ALA A 150 13.55 -6.37 -38.01
CA ALA A 150 12.34 -5.61 -38.32
C ALA A 150 11.10 -6.52 -38.38
N LYS A 151 9.98 -5.88 -38.05
CA LYS A 151 8.57 -6.25 -38.21
C LYS A 151 8.20 -6.29 -39.71
N LYS A 152 7.42 -7.29 -40.19
CA LYS A 152 6.29 -7.16 -41.17
C LYS A 152 5.78 -8.47 -41.83
N THR A 153 4.49 -8.77 -41.57
CA THR A 153 3.38 -9.11 -42.51
C THR A 153 3.51 -10.07 -43.71
N LYS A 154 2.70 -11.16 -43.65
CA LYS A 154 1.83 -11.92 -44.63
C LYS A 154 2.26 -12.14 -46.11
N PRO A 155 1.90 -13.31 -46.70
CA PRO A 155 0.87 -13.35 -47.78
C PRO A 155 -0.01 -14.65 -47.77
N PRO A 156 -0.76 -15.06 -48.83
CA PRO A 156 -2.19 -14.84 -49.12
C PRO A 156 -3.07 -16.14 -49.11
N PRO A 157 -4.41 -16.12 -49.42
CA PRO A 157 -5.33 -17.27 -49.29
C PRO A 157 -5.58 -18.04 -50.62
N PRO A 158 -6.19 -19.24 -50.56
CA PRO A 158 -7.12 -19.68 -51.63
C PRO A 158 -8.25 -20.62 -51.13
N PRO A 159 -9.18 -21.10 -51.99
CA PRO A 159 -10.08 -20.40 -52.90
C PRO A 159 -11.58 -20.64 -52.53
N LEU A 160 -12.49 -19.84 -53.11
CA LEU A 160 -13.94 -20.07 -53.06
C LEU A 160 -14.36 -21.26 -53.94
N SER A 161 -15.33 -22.06 -53.47
CA SER A 161 -16.12 -22.98 -54.29
C SER A 161 -17.61 -22.71 -54.12
N GLU A 162 -18.22 -22.47 -55.29
CA GLU A 162 -19.64 -22.47 -55.71
C GLU A 162 -20.71 -21.66 -54.95
#